data_AF-A0A2R4LME0-F1
#
_entry.id   AF-A0A2R4LME0-F1
#
_cell.length_a   1.000
_cell.length_b   1.000
_cell.length_c   1.000
_cell.angle_alpha   90.00
_cell.angle_beta   90.00
_cell.angle_gamma   90.00
#
_symmetry.space_group_name_H-M   'P 1'
#
loop_
_entity.id
_entity.type
_entity.pdbx_description
1 polymer ?
#
loop_
_entity_poly.entity_id
_entity_poly.type
_entity_poly.pdbx_seq_one_letter_code
_entity_poly.pdbx_strand_id
1 'polypeptide(L)'
;MASEKPHQCHPSLHFVLFPFMAQGHMIPMIDIARLLAHRGPKITIVTTPQNAARFKNVLSRSIDSGLPINVVHVKLPYQEAGLPEGQENADLLDSTEFMVPFFKAVNMLEEPVMKLMEEMKPRPSCLISDFCLPYTSKIAKKFNIPKIVFHGMGCFCLLCLYVLRQNLEILQNLKSDKEYFWMPSFPDRVEFTKPQVPVRTNASGDWKVFLDERVKGEETSYGVIVNTFQELEPAYVNDYKKARAGKVWSIGPVSLCNKVEADKAERGNKPVINQEQCIKWLDSKEEGSVLYVCLGSICNLPLPQLKELGLGLEESQRPFIWVTRGWEKYDELSEWLLESGFEERTKERGLLIKGWSPQMLILSHPAVGGFLTHCGWNSTLEGITSGVPLLTWPLFGDQFCNQKLVVQVLKVGVSAGVEEVMEWGDEEKIGVLIDKEGVKKAVEELMGESDDAKERRKRVKELGELAHKALEEGGSSHSNITLFLQDIMQQVESRTD
;
A
#
# COMPACT_ATOMS: atom_id res chain seq x y z
N MET A 1 1.90 12.84 -51.43
CA MET A 1 0.64 13.03 -50.69
C MET A 1 0.59 11.97 -49.61
N ALA A 2 1.01 12.32 -48.40
CA ALA A 2 0.89 11.44 -47.25
C ALA A 2 -0.57 11.50 -46.77
N SER A 3 -1.19 10.33 -46.65
CA SER A 3 -2.54 10.18 -46.10
C SER A 3 -2.49 10.53 -44.61
N GLU A 4 -2.99 11.72 -44.26
CA GLU A 4 -3.46 12.02 -42.91
C GLU A 4 -4.60 11.04 -42.61
N LYS A 5 -4.38 10.13 -41.66
CA LYS A 5 -5.49 9.39 -41.04
C LYS A 5 -6.27 10.41 -40.21
N PRO A 6 -7.61 10.47 -40.34
CA PRO A 6 -8.40 11.38 -39.54
C PRO A 6 -8.22 11.02 -38.07
N HIS A 7 -7.86 12.00 -37.25
CA HIS A 7 -8.01 11.91 -35.80
C HIS A 7 -9.50 11.63 -35.51
N GLN A 8 -9.85 10.37 -35.31
CA GLN A 8 -11.13 10.00 -34.72
C GLN A 8 -11.16 10.65 -33.34
N CYS A 9 -12.00 11.66 -33.19
CA CYS A 9 -12.30 12.31 -31.93
C CYS A 9 -13.12 11.31 -31.10
N HIS A 10 -12.44 10.39 -30.42
CA HIS A 10 -13.07 9.47 -29.48
C HIS A 10 -13.62 10.28 -28.29
N PRO A 11 -14.81 9.95 -27.75
CA PRO A 11 -15.27 10.57 -26.51
C PRO A 11 -14.22 10.34 -25.42
N SER A 12 -13.67 11.43 -24.88
CA SER A 12 -12.69 11.37 -23.80
C SER A 12 -13.28 10.62 -22.61
N LEU A 13 -12.66 9.51 -22.22
CA LEU A 13 -13.02 8.76 -21.01
C LEU A 13 -12.96 9.67 -19.77
N HIS A 14 -13.87 9.47 -18.83
CA HIS A 14 -13.88 10.14 -17.54
C HIS A 14 -13.90 9.11 -16.42
N PHE A 15 -12.81 8.98 -15.67
CA PHE A 15 -12.73 8.09 -14.51
C PHE A 15 -12.97 8.87 -13.22
N VAL A 16 -13.78 8.30 -12.33
CA VAL A 16 -13.96 8.81 -10.97
C VAL A 16 -13.35 7.83 -9.98
N LEU A 17 -12.41 8.33 -9.18
CA LEU A 17 -11.60 7.55 -8.25
C LEU A 17 -12.06 7.81 -6.83
N PHE A 18 -12.29 6.72 -6.08
CA PHE A 18 -12.69 6.73 -4.68
C PHE A 18 -11.64 6.01 -3.83
N PRO A 19 -10.58 6.70 -3.37
CA PRO A 19 -9.65 6.12 -2.40
C PRO A 19 -10.29 5.98 -1.03
N PHE A 20 -10.02 4.88 -0.34
CA PHE A 20 -10.29 4.78 1.09
C PHE A 20 -9.34 5.70 1.87
N MET A 21 -9.86 6.34 2.92
CA MET A 21 -9.15 7.38 3.68
C MET A 21 -8.11 6.78 4.64
N ALA A 22 -7.12 6.10 4.06
CA ALA A 22 -5.94 5.57 4.71
C ALA A 22 -4.75 5.73 3.75
N GLN A 23 -3.57 6.12 4.24
CA GLN A 23 -2.42 6.43 3.36
C GLN A 23 -2.03 5.27 2.44
N GLY A 24 -2.11 4.02 2.93
CA GLY A 24 -1.86 2.82 2.13
C GLY A 24 -2.78 2.65 0.92
N HIS A 25 -3.92 3.33 0.90
CA HIS A 25 -4.91 3.27 -0.19
C HIS A 25 -4.90 4.55 -1.03
N MET A 26 -4.85 5.69 -0.36
CA MET A 26 -4.83 7.00 -1.01
C MET A 26 -3.62 7.18 -1.91
N ILE A 27 -2.42 6.92 -1.40
CA ILE A 27 -1.18 7.17 -2.11
C ILE A 27 -1.13 6.43 -3.46
N PRO A 28 -1.29 5.10 -3.52
CA PRO A 28 -1.28 4.40 -4.81
C PRO A 28 -2.48 4.79 -5.69
N MET A 29 -3.64 5.14 -5.14
CA MET A 29 -4.78 5.61 -5.96
C MET A 29 -4.49 6.97 -6.61
N ILE A 30 -3.78 7.88 -5.92
CA ILE A 30 -3.32 9.15 -6.51
C ILE A 30 -2.29 8.90 -7.61
N ASP A 31 -1.37 7.95 -7.42
CA ASP A 31 -0.43 7.55 -8.47
C ASP A 31 -1.15 6.93 -9.68
N ILE A 32 -2.15 6.07 -9.46
CA ILE A 32 -3.03 5.53 -10.51
C ILE A 32 -3.74 6.66 -11.26
N ALA A 33 -4.29 7.64 -10.55
CA ALA A 33 -4.94 8.81 -11.14
C ALA A 33 -4.01 9.53 -12.12
N ARG A 34 -2.76 9.76 -11.71
CA ARG A 34 -1.75 10.44 -12.53
C ARG A 34 -1.34 9.60 -13.73
N LEU A 35 -1.11 8.29 -13.55
CA LEU A 35 -0.79 7.38 -14.65
C LEU A 35 -1.90 7.34 -15.70
N LEU A 36 -3.17 7.29 -15.29
CA LEU A 36 -4.30 7.31 -16.21
C LEU A 36 -4.43 8.69 -16.89
N ALA A 37 -4.27 9.79 -16.15
CA ALA A 37 -4.35 11.15 -16.72
C ALA A 37 -3.30 11.38 -17.82
N HIS A 38 -2.08 10.83 -17.68
CA HIS A 38 -1.05 10.87 -18.70
C HIS A 38 -1.43 10.18 -20.02
N ARG A 39 -2.47 9.34 -20.01
CA ARG A 39 -2.97 8.65 -21.21
C ARG A 39 -4.15 9.36 -21.87
N GLY A 40 -4.59 10.50 -21.34
CA GLY A 40 -5.64 11.34 -21.91
C GLY A 40 -6.99 11.37 -21.16
N PRO A 41 -7.47 10.31 -20.47
CA PRO A 41 -8.72 10.38 -19.73
C PRO A 41 -8.79 11.51 -18.70
N LYS A 42 -9.97 12.14 -18.59
CA LYS A 42 -10.29 13.03 -17.47
C LYS A 42 -10.38 12.21 -16.18
N ILE A 43 -9.79 12.73 -15.10
CA ILE A 43 -9.81 12.09 -13.79
C ILE A 43 -10.50 13.00 -12.77
N THR A 44 -11.44 12.45 -12.01
CA THR A 44 -11.99 13.10 -10.82
C THR A 44 -11.68 12.25 -9.60
N ILE A 45 -10.99 12.80 -8.61
CA ILE A 45 -10.72 12.14 -7.33
C ILE A 45 -11.73 12.68 -6.31
N VAL A 46 -12.52 11.78 -5.71
CA VAL A 46 -13.46 12.14 -4.66
C VAL A 46 -12.87 11.79 -3.30
N THR A 47 -12.62 12.78 -2.47
CA THR A 47 -12.05 12.59 -1.14
C THR A 47 -12.55 13.68 -0.18
N THR A 48 -12.03 13.73 1.04
CA THR A 48 -12.42 14.73 2.05
C THR A 48 -11.39 15.86 2.13
N PRO A 49 -11.74 17.06 2.66
CA PRO A 49 -10.86 18.23 2.65
C PRO A 49 -9.47 18.01 3.28
N GLN A 50 -9.39 17.36 4.44
CA GLN A 50 -8.12 17.11 5.14
C GLN A 50 -7.24 16.14 4.36
N ASN A 51 -7.87 15.15 3.73
CA ASN A 51 -7.21 14.16 2.90
C ASN A 51 -6.72 14.75 1.58
N ALA A 52 -7.49 15.63 0.94
CA ALA A 52 -7.06 16.38 -0.25
C ALA A 52 -5.82 17.25 0.03
N ALA A 53 -5.77 17.89 1.21
CA ALA A 53 -4.66 18.75 1.59
C ALA A 53 -3.30 18.02 1.62
N ARG A 54 -3.28 16.73 1.97
CA ARG A 54 -2.06 15.90 2.00
C ARG A 54 -1.39 15.74 0.63
N PHE A 55 -2.19 15.73 -0.43
CA PHE A 55 -1.73 15.53 -1.82
C PHE A 55 -1.70 16.83 -2.62
N LYS A 56 -1.97 17.98 -2.00
CA LYS A 56 -2.13 19.27 -2.68
C LYS A 56 -0.95 19.60 -3.58
N ASN A 57 0.28 19.45 -3.10
CA ASN A 57 1.48 19.84 -3.87
C ASN A 57 1.68 18.94 -5.09
N VAL A 58 1.59 17.62 -4.91
CA VAL A 58 1.73 16.63 -5.99
C VAL A 58 0.64 16.80 -7.06
N LEU A 59 -0.61 17.01 -6.63
CA LEU A 59 -1.74 17.21 -7.54
C LEU A 59 -1.68 18.57 -8.25
N SER A 60 -1.28 19.64 -7.55
CA SER A 60 -1.12 20.97 -8.17
C SER A 60 -0.06 20.91 -9.27
N ARG A 61 1.12 20.32 -9.01
CA ARG A 61 2.14 20.11 -10.06
C ARG A 61 1.61 19.33 -11.26
N SER A 62 0.82 18.29 -11.00
CA SER A 62 0.20 17.48 -12.06
C SER A 62 -0.79 18.31 -12.90
N ILE A 63 -1.65 19.10 -12.25
CA ILE A 63 -2.63 19.97 -12.92
C ILE A 63 -1.94 21.10 -13.69
N ASP A 64 -0.94 21.75 -13.08
CA ASP A 64 -0.15 22.83 -13.68
C ASP A 64 0.65 22.33 -14.91
N SER A 65 1.00 21.03 -14.93
CA SER A 65 1.62 20.38 -16.10
C SER A 65 0.62 20.02 -17.22
N GLY A 66 -0.67 20.33 -17.03
CA GLY A 66 -1.73 20.14 -18.02
C GLY A 66 -2.50 18.83 -17.90
N LEU A 67 -2.29 18.03 -16.85
CA LEU A 67 -3.04 16.78 -16.67
C LEU A 67 -4.51 17.06 -16.30
N PRO A 68 -5.48 16.36 -16.91
CA PRO A 68 -6.91 16.61 -16.72
C PRO A 68 -7.43 15.99 -15.41
N ILE A 69 -6.87 16.42 -14.27
CA ILE A 69 -7.20 15.94 -12.94
C ILE A 69 -8.05 16.99 -12.21
N ASN A 70 -9.15 16.54 -11.61
CA ASN A 70 -10.00 17.33 -10.74
C ASN A 70 -10.12 16.66 -9.37
N VAL A 71 -10.16 17.46 -8.30
CA VAL A 71 -10.37 16.96 -6.94
C VAL A 71 -11.68 17.51 -6.42
N VAL A 72 -12.56 16.62 -5.97
CA VAL A 72 -13.87 16.98 -5.41
C VAL A 72 -13.91 16.56 -3.95
N HIS A 73 -14.39 17.49 -3.12
CA HIS A 73 -14.50 17.28 -1.69
C HIS A 73 -15.90 16.80 -1.30
N VAL A 74 -15.96 15.77 -0.47
CA VAL A 74 -17.15 15.37 0.27
C VAL A 74 -16.90 15.52 1.76
N LYS A 75 -17.89 16.04 2.50
CA LYS A 75 -17.78 16.24 3.94
C LYS A 75 -18.06 14.90 4.64
N LEU A 76 -17.14 14.47 5.50
CA LEU A 76 -17.34 13.31 6.36
C LEU A 76 -18.37 13.65 7.47
N PRO A 77 -19.42 12.85 7.68
CA PRO A 77 -20.43 13.10 8.71
C PRO A 77 -19.95 12.62 10.08
N TYR A 78 -19.07 13.39 10.72
CA TYR A 78 -18.43 13.04 11.99
C TYR A 78 -19.43 12.80 13.12
N GLN A 79 -20.28 13.79 13.39
CA GLN A 79 -21.14 13.82 14.58
C GLN A 79 -22.19 12.71 14.53
N GLU A 80 -22.78 12.48 13.36
CA GLU A 80 -23.81 11.45 13.15
C GLU A 80 -23.24 10.02 13.28
N ALA A 81 -21.94 9.87 13.03
CA ALA A 81 -21.23 8.61 13.17
C ALA A 81 -20.64 8.38 14.56
N GLY A 82 -20.57 9.41 15.41
CA GLY A 82 -19.89 9.36 16.71
C GLY A 82 -18.38 9.49 16.62
N LEU A 83 -17.87 10.19 15.59
CA LEU A 83 -16.45 10.44 15.38
C LEU A 83 -16.08 11.87 15.83
N PRO A 84 -14.92 12.09 16.47
CA PRO A 84 -14.40 13.43 16.70
C PRO A 84 -14.19 14.20 15.39
N GLU A 85 -14.39 15.53 15.43
CA GLU A 85 -14.14 16.38 14.27
C GLU A 85 -12.64 16.41 13.93
N GLY A 86 -12.31 16.38 12.64
CA GLY A 86 -10.92 16.47 12.16
C GLY A 86 -10.15 15.15 12.10
N GLN A 87 -10.80 14.01 12.37
CA GLN A 87 -10.23 12.66 12.15
C GLN A 87 -10.70 12.05 10.82
N GLU A 88 -10.34 12.65 9.68
CA GLU A 88 -10.79 12.16 8.36
C GLU A 88 -9.96 10.99 7.81
N ASN A 89 -8.90 10.55 8.50
CA ASN A 89 -8.02 9.49 8.03
C ASN A 89 -7.76 8.44 9.11
N ALA A 90 -7.60 7.18 8.70
CA ALA A 90 -7.30 6.07 9.61
C ALA A 90 -6.01 6.28 10.44
N ASP A 91 -5.03 7.05 9.93
CA ASP A 91 -3.80 7.35 10.66
C ASP A 91 -3.93 8.48 11.71
N LEU A 92 -5.09 9.14 11.77
CA LEU A 92 -5.44 10.19 12.75
C LEU A 92 -6.41 9.70 13.83
N LEU A 93 -6.78 8.42 13.82
CA LEU A 93 -7.65 7.88 14.85
C LEU A 93 -6.85 7.73 16.14
N ASP A 94 -7.28 8.45 17.18
CA ASP A 94 -6.61 8.47 18.50
C ASP A 94 -6.74 7.13 19.25
N SER A 95 -7.76 6.35 18.90
CA SER A 95 -8.11 5.08 19.54
C SER A 95 -8.81 4.16 18.54
N THR A 96 -8.67 2.86 18.73
CA THR A 96 -9.27 1.85 17.87
C THR A 96 -10.78 1.73 18.07
N GLU A 97 -11.31 2.25 19.18
CA GLU A 97 -12.76 2.37 19.39
C GLU A 97 -13.44 3.21 18.30
N PHE A 98 -12.71 4.15 17.69
CA PHE A 98 -13.20 4.99 16.62
C PHE A 98 -13.20 4.31 15.24
N MET A 99 -12.71 3.06 15.12
CA MET A 99 -12.71 2.36 13.83
C MET A 99 -14.11 2.12 13.29
N VAL A 100 -15.00 1.59 14.13
CA VAL A 100 -16.37 1.26 13.74
C VAL A 100 -17.14 2.55 13.42
N PRO A 101 -17.10 3.61 14.26
CA PRO A 101 -17.58 4.95 13.91
C PRO A 101 -17.00 5.48 12.59
N PHE A 102 -15.71 5.28 12.33
CA PHE A 102 -15.05 5.76 11.11
C PHE A 102 -15.62 5.07 9.86
N PHE A 103 -15.74 3.74 9.87
CA PHE A 103 -16.37 3.01 8.78
C PHE A 103 -17.85 3.36 8.60
N LYS A 104 -18.58 3.61 9.69
CA LYS A 104 -19.95 4.12 9.65
C LYS A 104 -20.01 5.48 8.96
N ALA A 105 -19.16 6.44 9.34
CA ALA A 105 -19.06 7.75 8.71
C ALA A 105 -18.75 7.65 7.20
N VAL A 106 -17.82 6.77 6.84
CA VAL A 106 -17.44 6.53 5.44
C VAL A 106 -18.62 5.97 4.63
N ASN A 107 -19.41 5.04 5.18
CA ASN A 107 -20.58 4.51 4.48
C ASN A 107 -21.71 5.53 4.33
N MET A 108 -21.83 6.49 5.27
CA MET A 108 -22.77 7.61 5.13
C MET A 108 -22.43 8.56 3.98
N LEU A 109 -21.25 8.42 3.34
CA LEU A 109 -20.91 9.16 2.12
C LEU A 109 -21.71 8.69 0.89
N GLU A 110 -22.46 7.58 0.97
CA GLU A 110 -23.27 7.07 -0.14
C GLU A 110 -24.19 8.15 -0.73
N GLU A 111 -24.99 8.82 0.11
CA GLU A 111 -25.94 9.86 -0.31
C GLU A 111 -25.28 11.12 -0.90
N PRO A 112 -24.30 11.79 -0.25
CA PRO A 112 -23.65 12.96 -0.83
C PRO A 112 -22.88 12.62 -2.11
N VAL A 113 -22.24 11.44 -2.19
CA VAL A 113 -21.57 11.01 -3.42
C VAL A 113 -22.60 10.71 -4.52
N MET A 114 -23.75 10.14 -4.18
CA MET A 114 -24.81 9.88 -5.17
C MET A 114 -25.28 11.19 -5.82
N LYS A 115 -25.53 12.23 -5.03
CA LYS A 115 -25.88 13.58 -5.55
C LYS A 115 -24.78 14.15 -6.42
N LEU A 116 -23.52 14.07 -5.96
CA LEU A 116 -22.37 14.50 -6.75
C LEU A 116 -22.33 13.82 -8.13
N MET A 117 -22.62 12.52 -8.18
CA MET A 117 -22.64 11.75 -9.43
C MET A 117 -23.79 12.15 -10.37
N GLU A 118 -24.95 12.57 -9.84
CA GLU A 118 -26.09 13.08 -10.64
C GLU A 118 -25.74 14.40 -11.34
N GLU A 119 -25.00 15.27 -10.66
CA GLU A 119 -24.63 16.60 -11.13
C GLU A 119 -23.38 16.60 -12.03
N MET A 120 -22.58 15.54 -11.99
CA MET A 120 -21.27 15.48 -12.63
C MET A 120 -21.32 15.53 -14.16
N LYS A 121 -20.55 16.46 -14.75
CA LYS A 121 -20.35 16.60 -16.20
C LYS A 121 -18.84 16.66 -16.56
N PRO A 122 -18.40 15.93 -17.61
CA PRO A 122 -19.14 14.92 -18.36
C PRO A 122 -19.48 13.70 -17.50
N ARG A 123 -20.46 12.90 -17.93
CA ARG A 123 -20.84 11.68 -17.21
C ARG A 123 -19.63 10.73 -17.09
N PRO A 124 -19.41 10.11 -15.93
CA PRO A 124 -18.29 9.18 -15.78
C PRO A 124 -18.43 7.95 -16.66
N SER A 125 -17.31 7.54 -17.25
CA SER A 125 -17.17 6.31 -18.04
C SER A 125 -16.96 5.09 -17.15
N CYS A 126 -16.27 5.27 -16.02
CA CYS A 126 -15.86 4.20 -15.11
C CYS A 126 -15.63 4.72 -13.70
N LEU A 127 -15.96 3.89 -12.70
CA LEU A 127 -15.55 4.10 -11.32
C LEU A 127 -14.34 3.23 -11.02
N ILE A 128 -13.32 3.78 -10.37
CA ILE A 128 -12.25 3.00 -9.73
C ILE A 128 -12.39 3.24 -8.24
N SER A 129 -12.74 2.21 -7.49
CA SER A 129 -13.13 2.35 -6.09
C SER A 129 -12.37 1.38 -5.21
N ASP A 130 -11.97 1.89 -4.06
CA ASP A 130 -11.35 1.08 -3.03
C ASP A 130 -12.32 -0.01 -2.52
N PHE A 131 -11.79 -1.21 -2.28
CA PHE A 131 -12.57 -2.34 -1.78
C PHE A 131 -13.18 -2.10 -0.38
N CYS A 132 -12.67 -1.12 0.38
CA CYS A 132 -13.26 -0.67 1.65
C CYS A 132 -14.46 0.27 1.50
N LEU A 133 -14.89 0.59 0.27
CA LEU A 133 -16.01 1.50 -0.02
C LEU A 133 -17.17 0.76 -0.73
N PRO A 134 -17.86 -0.18 -0.07
CA PRO A 134 -18.86 -1.03 -0.72
C PRO A 134 -20.05 -0.25 -1.31
N TYR A 135 -20.41 0.90 -0.74
CA TYR A 135 -21.51 1.74 -1.23
C TYR A 135 -21.33 2.17 -2.70
N THR A 136 -20.09 2.25 -3.18
CA THR A 136 -19.79 2.62 -4.58
C THR A 136 -20.32 1.61 -5.59
N SER A 137 -20.57 0.35 -5.19
CA SER A 137 -21.26 -0.63 -6.05
C SER A 137 -22.71 -0.25 -6.33
N LYS A 138 -23.42 0.33 -5.35
CA LYS A 138 -24.80 0.80 -5.53
C LYS A 138 -24.84 1.99 -6.48
N ILE A 139 -23.87 2.90 -6.35
CA ILE A 139 -23.68 4.04 -7.26
C ILE A 139 -23.42 3.54 -8.68
N ALA A 140 -22.42 2.67 -8.88
CA ALA A 140 -22.09 2.09 -10.18
C ALA A 140 -23.33 1.47 -10.86
N LYS A 141 -24.12 0.70 -10.09
CA LYS A 141 -25.36 0.09 -10.57
C LYS A 141 -26.42 1.14 -10.95
N LYS A 142 -26.65 2.15 -10.12
CA LYS A 142 -27.66 3.21 -10.37
C LYS A 142 -27.39 3.97 -11.66
N PHE A 143 -26.13 4.29 -11.94
CA PHE A 143 -25.73 5.04 -13.14
C PHE A 143 -25.38 4.15 -14.33
N ASN A 144 -25.42 2.82 -14.18
CA ASN A 144 -25.01 1.85 -15.19
C ASN A 144 -23.58 2.09 -15.69
N ILE A 145 -22.62 2.19 -14.75
CA ILE A 145 -21.20 2.48 -14.97
C ILE A 145 -20.36 1.28 -14.47
N PRO A 146 -19.31 0.83 -15.19
CA PRO A 146 -18.51 -0.28 -14.72
C PRO A 146 -17.71 0.18 -13.49
N LYS A 147 -17.68 -0.67 -12.46
CA LYS A 147 -16.86 -0.49 -11.28
C LYS A 147 -15.62 -1.36 -11.39
N ILE A 148 -14.47 -0.75 -11.24
CA ILE A 148 -13.19 -1.40 -11.05
C ILE A 148 -12.81 -1.32 -9.59
N VAL A 149 -12.40 -2.43 -9.00
CA VAL A 149 -11.94 -2.47 -7.62
C VAL A 149 -10.43 -2.27 -7.55
N PHE A 150 -10.00 -1.53 -6.54
CA PHE A 150 -8.60 -1.45 -6.12
C PHE A 150 -8.49 -1.89 -4.66
N HIS A 151 -7.58 -2.84 -4.38
CA HIS A 151 -7.38 -3.37 -3.02
C HIS A 151 -6.16 -2.78 -2.31
N GLY A 152 -5.16 -2.31 -3.06
CA GLY A 152 -3.84 -2.00 -2.51
C GLY A 152 -3.01 -3.23 -2.13
N MET A 153 -3.34 -4.42 -2.64
CA MET A 153 -2.65 -5.70 -2.40
C MET A 153 -2.02 -6.27 -3.69
N GLY A 154 -1.05 -7.16 -3.56
CA GLY A 154 -0.47 -7.93 -4.69
C GLY A 154 -1.31 -9.13 -5.11
N CYS A 155 -1.06 -9.68 -6.31
CA CYS A 155 -1.83 -10.82 -6.84
C CYS A 155 -1.67 -12.09 -5.99
N PHE A 156 -0.51 -12.29 -5.34
CA PHE A 156 -0.29 -13.36 -4.37
C PHE A 156 -1.34 -13.35 -3.27
N CYS A 157 -1.55 -12.19 -2.63
CA CYS A 157 -2.52 -12.02 -1.55
C CYS A 157 -3.96 -12.10 -2.08
N LEU A 158 -4.23 -11.52 -3.25
CA LEU A 158 -5.57 -11.57 -3.86
C LEU A 158 -5.98 -12.99 -4.28
N LEU A 159 -5.03 -13.80 -4.75
CA LEU A 159 -5.28 -15.22 -5.02
C LEU A 159 -5.51 -15.99 -3.72
N CYS A 160 -4.76 -15.69 -2.65
CA CYS A 160 -4.96 -16.27 -1.31
C CYS A 160 -6.38 -16.01 -0.82
N LEU A 161 -6.81 -14.74 -0.88
CA LEU A 161 -8.17 -14.31 -0.54
C LEU A 161 -9.22 -15.06 -1.36
N TYR A 162 -9.04 -15.15 -2.67
CA TYR A 162 -9.98 -15.82 -3.56
C TYR A 162 -10.12 -17.31 -3.20
N VAL A 163 -9.00 -18.03 -3.13
CA VAL A 163 -8.99 -19.47 -2.84
C VAL A 163 -9.64 -19.77 -1.49
N LEU A 164 -9.29 -19.02 -0.44
CA LEU A 164 -9.84 -19.25 0.90
C LEU A 164 -11.34 -18.93 0.97
N ARG A 165 -11.82 -17.88 0.29
CA ARG A 165 -13.25 -17.56 0.25
C ARG A 165 -14.07 -18.65 -0.45
N GLN A 166 -13.49 -19.37 -1.40
CA GLN A 166 -14.13 -20.50 -2.06
C GLN A 166 -14.05 -21.80 -1.24
N ASN A 167 -13.15 -21.89 -0.25
CA ASN A 167 -12.88 -23.10 0.53
C ASN A 167 -12.77 -22.78 2.04
N LEU A 168 -13.79 -22.09 2.59
CA LEU A 168 -13.78 -21.60 3.97
C LEU A 168 -13.66 -22.74 5.01
N GLU A 169 -14.08 -23.95 4.65
CA GLU A 169 -13.97 -25.15 5.47
C GLU A 169 -12.53 -25.45 5.88
N ILE A 170 -11.53 -25.03 5.10
CA ILE A 170 -10.11 -25.15 5.46
C ILE A 170 -9.85 -24.46 6.78
N LEU A 171 -10.31 -23.21 6.93
CA LEU A 171 -10.11 -22.41 8.14
C LEU A 171 -11.03 -22.84 9.30
N GLN A 172 -12.13 -23.52 9.00
CA GLN A 172 -13.07 -24.03 10.00
C GLN A 172 -12.63 -25.36 10.59
N ASN A 173 -11.90 -26.17 9.81
CA ASN A 173 -11.43 -27.49 10.22
C ASN A 173 -10.11 -27.48 11.01
N LEU A 174 -9.43 -26.33 11.10
CA LEU A 174 -8.23 -26.17 11.94
C LEU A 174 -8.60 -26.29 13.42
N LYS A 175 -7.81 -27.05 14.16
CA LYS A 175 -8.00 -27.33 15.58
C LYS A 175 -7.48 -26.21 16.49
N SER A 176 -6.58 -25.38 15.96
CA SER A 176 -5.95 -24.29 16.71
C SER A 176 -5.51 -23.17 15.76
N ASP A 177 -5.50 -21.93 16.26
CA ASP A 177 -4.93 -20.78 15.55
C ASP A 177 -3.41 -20.86 15.37
N LYS A 178 -2.73 -21.83 16.03
CA LYS A 178 -1.31 -22.13 15.84
C LYS A 178 -1.05 -23.26 14.84
N GLU A 179 -2.10 -23.91 14.34
CA GLU A 179 -1.97 -24.98 13.35
C GLU A 179 -1.64 -24.38 11.98
N TYR A 180 -0.55 -24.87 11.39
CA TYR A 180 -0.17 -24.52 10.03
C TYR A 180 -0.95 -25.35 9.02
N PHE A 181 -1.35 -24.72 7.93
CA PHE A 181 -1.94 -25.38 6.78
C PHE A 181 -1.29 -24.92 5.48
N TRP A 182 -1.22 -25.84 4.52
CA TRP A 182 -0.77 -25.55 3.16
C TRP A 182 -1.87 -24.81 2.41
N MET A 183 -1.51 -23.74 1.72
CA MET A 183 -2.44 -23.08 0.82
C MET A 183 -2.74 -23.99 -0.38
N PRO A 184 -3.99 -24.43 -0.59
CA PRO A 184 -4.31 -25.27 -1.73
C PRO A 184 -4.26 -24.46 -3.02
N SER A 185 -4.01 -25.16 -4.14
CA SER A 185 -4.09 -24.57 -5.49
C SER A 185 -3.21 -23.32 -5.68
N PHE A 186 -2.13 -23.21 -4.91
CA PHE A 186 -1.11 -22.18 -5.04
C PHE A 186 0.05 -22.67 -5.91
N PRO A 187 0.66 -21.78 -6.73
CA PRO A 187 1.86 -22.13 -7.51
C PRO A 187 3.02 -22.64 -6.66
N ASP A 188 3.26 -21.99 -5.53
CA ASP A 188 4.31 -22.33 -4.57
C ASP A 188 3.75 -22.96 -3.31
N ARG A 189 4.56 -23.83 -2.71
CA ARG A 189 4.20 -24.53 -1.47
C ARG A 189 4.41 -23.60 -0.27
N VAL A 190 3.35 -22.89 0.13
CA VAL A 190 3.36 -21.92 1.25
C VAL A 190 2.41 -22.35 2.37
N GLU A 191 2.83 -22.09 3.62
CA GLU A 191 2.02 -22.36 4.82
C GLU A 191 1.69 -21.09 5.57
N PHE A 192 0.50 -21.10 6.16
CA PHE A 192 -0.01 -20.07 7.04
C PHE A 192 -0.62 -20.70 8.28
N THR A 193 -0.67 -19.93 9.36
CA THR A 193 -1.67 -20.15 10.41
C THR A 193 -2.95 -19.39 10.10
N LYS A 194 -4.05 -19.72 10.78
CA LYS A 194 -5.35 -19.07 10.56
C LYS A 194 -5.31 -17.53 10.75
N PRO A 195 -4.64 -16.97 11.76
CA PRO A 195 -4.57 -15.51 11.91
C PRO A 195 -3.76 -14.83 10.81
N GLN A 196 -2.79 -15.52 10.21
CA GLN A 196 -1.85 -14.96 9.22
C GLN A 196 -2.48 -14.75 7.82
N VAL A 197 -3.69 -15.25 7.58
CA VAL A 197 -4.39 -15.06 6.30
C VAL A 197 -5.37 -13.89 6.35
N PRO A 198 -5.54 -13.14 5.26
CA PRO A 198 -6.36 -11.92 5.21
C PRO A 198 -7.88 -12.20 5.16
N VAL A 199 -8.33 -13.36 5.64
CA VAL A 199 -9.75 -13.75 5.69
C VAL A 199 -10.22 -13.79 7.14
N ARG A 200 -11.15 -12.89 7.50
CA ARG A 200 -11.77 -12.88 8.83
C ARG A 200 -13.00 -13.79 8.85
N THR A 201 -12.96 -14.86 9.64
CA THR A 201 -14.10 -15.79 9.81
C THR A 201 -15.00 -15.48 11.00
N ASN A 202 -14.54 -14.65 11.95
CA ASN A 202 -15.18 -14.50 13.26
C ASN A 202 -15.75 -13.08 13.51
N ALA A 203 -16.24 -12.40 12.48
CA ALA A 203 -16.87 -11.08 12.63
C ALA A 203 -18.33 -11.20 13.10
N SER A 204 -18.78 -10.23 13.91
CA SER A 204 -20.17 -10.13 14.40
C SER A 204 -20.71 -8.70 14.24
N GLY A 205 -22.02 -8.53 14.42
CA GLY A 205 -22.70 -7.24 14.37
C GLY A 205 -22.47 -6.45 13.08
N ASP A 206 -22.42 -5.12 13.20
CA ASP A 206 -22.23 -4.19 12.08
C ASP A 206 -20.91 -4.44 11.31
N TRP A 207 -19.88 -4.93 12.01
CA TRP A 207 -18.61 -5.26 11.38
C TRP A 207 -18.73 -6.42 10.39
N LYS A 208 -19.51 -7.44 10.72
CA LYS A 208 -19.81 -8.53 9.79
C LYS A 208 -20.56 -8.03 8.57
N VAL A 209 -21.60 -7.22 8.77
CA VAL A 209 -22.39 -6.65 7.67
C VAL A 209 -21.49 -5.87 6.71
N PHE A 210 -20.60 -5.03 7.24
CA PHE A 210 -19.64 -4.29 6.44
C PHE A 210 -18.68 -5.20 5.66
N LEU A 211 -18.14 -6.25 6.28
CA LEU A 211 -17.26 -7.21 5.59
C LEU A 211 -17.99 -7.96 4.47
N ASP A 212 -19.23 -8.40 4.71
CA ASP A 212 -20.05 -9.09 3.71
C ASP A 212 -20.37 -8.16 2.52
N GLU A 213 -20.66 -6.89 2.79
CA GLU A 213 -20.86 -5.88 1.74
C GLU A 213 -19.60 -5.62 0.91
N ARG A 214 -18.40 -5.66 1.50
CA ARG A 214 -17.12 -5.54 0.78
C ARG A 214 -16.92 -6.70 -0.18
N VAL A 215 -17.12 -7.94 0.30
CA VAL A 215 -17.00 -9.15 -0.52
C VAL A 215 -17.97 -9.10 -1.70
N LYS A 216 -19.25 -8.80 -1.43
CA LYS A 216 -20.27 -8.65 -2.47
C LYS A 216 -19.93 -7.52 -3.46
N GLY A 217 -19.42 -6.39 -2.95
CA GLY A 217 -19.02 -5.24 -3.75
C GLY A 217 -17.84 -5.53 -4.67
N GLU A 218 -17.01 -6.52 -4.33
CA GLU A 218 -15.92 -7.04 -5.17
C GLU A 218 -16.41 -8.07 -6.19
N GLU A 219 -17.24 -9.03 -5.77
CA GLU A 219 -17.80 -10.06 -6.66
C GLU A 219 -18.64 -9.47 -7.79
N THR A 220 -19.36 -8.38 -7.51
CA THR A 220 -20.22 -7.68 -8.48
C THR A 220 -19.49 -6.63 -9.31
N SER A 221 -18.19 -6.43 -9.10
CA SER A 221 -17.39 -5.47 -9.87
C SER A 221 -17.06 -5.99 -11.28
N TYR A 222 -16.85 -5.06 -12.21
CA TYR A 222 -16.50 -5.38 -13.60
C TYR A 222 -15.10 -5.99 -13.72
N GLY A 223 -14.18 -5.55 -12.87
CA GLY A 223 -12.80 -6.04 -12.87
C GLY A 223 -11.96 -5.41 -11.76
N VAL A 224 -10.67 -5.73 -11.76
CA VAL A 224 -9.72 -5.33 -10.72
C VAL A 224 -8.48 -4.71 -11.34
N ILE A 225 -8.07 -3.56 -10.83
CA ILE A 225 -6.74 -3.01 -11.08
C ILE A 225 -5.84 -3.40 -9.91
N VAL A 226 -4.67 -3.94 -10.25
CA VAL A 226 -3.69 -4.39 -9.26
C VAL A 226 -2.41 -3.56 -9.42
N ASN A 227 -1.96 -2.96 -8.33
CA ASN A 227 -0.65 -2.32 -8.27
C ASN A 227 0.43 -3.40 -8.17
N THR A 228 0.73 -4.07 -9.27
CA THR A 228 1.81 -5.06 -9.42
C THR A 228 2.24 -5.09 -10.89
N PHE A 229 3.29 -5.83 -11.24
CA PHE A 229 3.73 -6.02 -12.62
C PHE A 229 3.91 -7.51 -12.93
N GLN A 230 3.80 -7.86 -14.21
CA GLN A 230 3.76 -9.25 -14.66
C GLN A 230 4.99 -10.04 -14.25
N GLU A 231 6.16 -9.41 -14.30
CA GLU A 231 7.46 -10.03 -14.06
C GLU A 231 7.73 -10.28 -12.57
N LEU A 232 7.04 -9.58 -11.65
CA LEU A 232 7.21 -9.75 -10.21
C LEU A 232 6.64 -11.07 -9.71
N GLU A 233 5.41 -11.38 -10.12
CA GLU A 233 4.62 -12.49 -9.59
C GLU A 233 3.83 -13.18 -10.71
N PRO A 234 4.49 -13.71 -11.75
CA PRO A 234 3.85 -14.10 -13.01
C PRO A 234 2.80 -15.18 -12.86
N ALA A 235 3.05 -16.20 -12.04
CA ALA A 235 2.10 -17.28 -11.79
C ALA A 235 0.83 -16.74 -11.10
N TYR A 236 1.00 -15.92 -10.07
CA TYR A 236 -0.10 -15.34 -9.30
C TYR A 236 -0.93 -14.35 -10.10
N VAL A 237 -0.29 -13.51 -10.93
CA VAL A 237 -0.99 -12.61 -11.86
C VAL A 237 -1.85 -13.41 -12.82
N ASN A 238 -1.30 -14.47 -13.41
CA ASN A 238 -2.02 -15.30 -14.37
C ASN A 238 -3.20 -16.03 -13.72
N ASP A 239 -3.01 -16.64 -12.55
CA ASP A 239 -4.04 -17.44 -11.91
C ASP A 239 -5.14 -16.56 -11.28
N TYR A 240 -4.80 -15.41 -10.69
CA TYR A 240 -5.80 -14.46 -10.24
C TYR A 240 -6.60 -13.86 -11.41
N LYS A 241 -5.92 -13.57 -12.53
CA LYS A 241 -6.61 -13.13 -13.76
C LYS A 241 -7.59 -14.19 -14.29
N LYS A 242 -7.24 -15.48 -14.25
CA LYS A 242 -8.17 -16.57 -14.59
C LYS A 242 -9.35 -16.63 -13.61
N ALA A 243 -9.08 -16.55 -12.30
CA ALA A 243 -10.09 -16.56 -11.25
C ALA A 243 -11.12 -15.42 -11.39
N ARG A 244 -10.71 -14.31 -12.02
CA ARG A 244 -11.55 -13.12 -12.31
C ARG A 244 -11.95 -13.01 -13.78
N ALA A 245 -12.03 -14.14 -14.49
CA ALA A 245 -12.50 -14.22 -15.88
C ALA A 245 -11.79 -13.25 -16.85
N GLY A 246 -10.49 -13.04 -16.66
CA GLY A 246 -9.66 -12.17 -17.50
C GLY A 246 -9.70 -10.68 -17.15
N LYS A 247 -10.57 -10.24 -16.23
CA LYS A 247 -10.80 -8.82 -15.90
C LYS A 247 -9.89 -8.34 -14.77
N VAL A 248 -8.58 -8.55 -14.95
CA VAL A 248 -7.51 -8.07 -14.06
C VAL A 248 -6.42 -7.39 -14.88
N TRP A 249 -6.05 -6.19 -14.46
CA TRP A 249 -4.97 -5.40 -15.06
C TRP A 249 -3.91 -5.07 -14.01
N SER A 250 -2.73 -5.66 -14.15
CA SER A 250 -1.54 -5.30 -13.39
C SER A 250 -0.91 -4.06 -14.04
N ILE A 251 -0.94 -2.92 -13.34
CA ILE A 251 -0.52 -1.61 -13.87
C ILE A 251 0.58 -0.95 -13.04
N GLY A 252 1.13 -1.67 -12.06
CA GLY A 252 2.14 -1.16 -11.15
C GLY A 252 3.58 -1.35 -11.68
N PRO A 253 4.59 -0.98 -10.89
CA PRO A 253 4.47 -0.29 -9.60
C PRO A 253 4.11 1.18 -9.78
N VAL A 254 2.89 1.57 -9.36
CA VAL A 254 2.33 2.88 -9.71
C VAL A 254 3.13 4.04 -9.14
N SER A 255 3.86 3.77 -8.06
CA SER A 255 4.78 4.66 -7.37
C SER A 255 5.87 5.25 -8.30
N LEU A 256 6.26 4.54 -9.37
CA LEU A 256 7.27 4.99 -10.34
C LEU A 256 6.78 6.11 -11.27
N CYS A 257 5.51 6.52 -11.20
CA CYS A 257 5.08 7.74 -11.87
C CYS A 257 5.75 9.01 -11.28
N ASN A 258 6.29 8.92 -10.06
CA ASN A 258 7.00 9.99 -9.36
C ASN A 258 8.46 10.06 -9.80
N LYS A 259 8.71 10.73 -10.94
CA LYS A 259 10.06 10.80 -11.55
C LYS A 259 10.95 11.88 -10.93
N VAL A 260 10.38 13.03 -10.56
CA VAL A 260 11.14 14.17 -10.01
C VAL A 260 11.28 14.06 -8.50
N GLU A 261 12.40 14.56 -7.95
CA GLU A 261 12.70 14.43 -6.51
C GLU A 261 11.62 15.04 -5.62
N ALA A 262 11.05 16.20 -5.99
CA ALA A 262 9.98 16.84 -5.23
C ALA A 262 8.73 15.96 -5.12
N ASP A 263 8.40 15.19 -6.15
CA ASP A 263 7.30 14.22 -6.11
C ASP A 263 7.62 13.05 -5.19
N LYS A 264 8.86 12.53 -5.24
CA LYS A 264 9.30 11.46 -4.35
C LYS A 264 9.31 11.89 -2.88
N ALA A 265 9.74 13.13 -2.61
CA ALA A 265 9.86 13.68 -1.26
C ALA A 265 8.51 13.99 -0.61
N GLU A 266 7.54 14.47 -1.40
CA GLU A 266 6.20 14.85 -0.94
C GLU A 266 5.13 13.79 -1.22
N ARG A 267 5.54 12.57 -1.59
CA ARG A 267 4.59 11.48 -1.85
C ARG A 267 3.90 11.07 -0.55
N GLY A 268 2.58 11.24 -0.54
CA GLY A 268 1.72 10.89 0.60
C GLY A 268 1.43 12.06 1.50
N ASN A 269 2.38 12.41 2.38
CA ASN A 269 2.22 13.54 3.29
C ASN A 269 3.48 14.42 3.31
N LYS A 270 3.38 15.59 3.92
CA LYS A 270 4.52 16.50 4.08
C LYS A 270 5.55 15.89 5.04
N PRO A 271 6.82 15.72 4.63
CA PRO A 271 7.86 15.20 5.51
C PRO A 271 8.16 16.19 6.64
N VAL A 272 8.46 15.65 7.83
CA VAL A 272 8.84 16.46 9.00
C VAL A 272 10.30 16.90 8.96
N ILE A 273 11.16 16.10 8.32
CA ILE A 273 12.57 16.40 8.13
C ILE A 273 12.77 17.23 6.86
N ASN A 274 13.73 18.16 6.90
CA ASN A 274 14.15 18.87 5.71
C ASN A 274 14.82 17.90 4.72
N GLN A 275 14.39 17.93 3.46
CA GLN A 275 14.89 17.06 2.40
C GLN A 275 16.42 17.12 2.26
N GLU A 276 17.00 18.32 2.24
CA GLU A 276 18.45 18.50 2.09
C GLU A 276 19.22 17.92 3.28
N GLN A 277 18.68 18.05 4.50
CA GLN A 277 19.32 17.50 5.70
C GLN A 277 19.37 15.98 5.64
N CYS A 278 18.27 15.34 5.24
CA CYS A 278 18.19 13.89 5.10
C CYS A 278 19.17 13.38 4.04
N ILE A 279 19.22 14.04 2.88
CA ILE A 279 20.14 13.66 1.79
C ILE A 279 21.59 13.90 2.18
N LYS A 280 21.94 15.04 2.77
CA LYS A 280 23.32 15.30 3.26
C LYS A 280 23.81 14.25 4.25
N TRP A 281 22.93 13.73 5.10
CA TRP A 281 23.29 12.65 6.02
C TRP A 281 23.54 11.33 5.28
N LEU A 282 22.71 11.00 4.29
CA LEU A 282 22.86 9.81 3.46
C LEU A 282 24.11 9.87 2.56
N ASP A 283 24.43 11.03 1.99
CA ASP A 283 25.65 11.29 1.19
C ASP A 283 26.93 11.06 2.01
N SER A 284 26.84 11.16 3.34
CA SER A 284 27.97 10.94 4.24
C SER A 284 28.22 9.45 4.53
N LYS A 285 27.44 8.53 3.97
CA LYS A 285 27.51 7.08 4.25
C LYS A 285 27.99 6.31 3.04
N GLU A 286 28.58 5.16 3.29
CA GLU A 286 29.02 4.24 2.24
C GLU A 286 27.81 3.65 1.48
N GLU A 287 28.00 3.32 0.21
CA GLU A 287 26.97 2.69 -0.63
C GLU A 287 26.49 1.38 0.02
N GLY A 288 25.17 1.19 0.07
CA GLY A 288 24.56 -0.01 0.63
C GLY A 288 24.81 -0.25 2.13
N SER A 289 25.27 0.75 2.89
CA SER A 289 25.60 0.60 4.31
C SER A 289 24.44 0.91 5.26
N VAL A 290 23.44 1.69 4.82
CA VAL A 290 22.36 2.21 5.66
C VAL A 290 21.15 1.26 5.68
N LEU A 291 20.67 0.93 6.88
CA LEU A 291 19.37 0.31 7.09
C LEU A 291 18.28 1.38 7.26
N TYR A 292 17.28 1.41 6.38
CA TYR A 292 16.09 2.21 6.59
C TYR A 292 15.06 1.41 7.39
N VAL A 293 14.51 1.97 8.46
CA VAL A 293 13.56 1.31 9.37
C VAL A 293 12.27 2.13 9.41
N CYS A 294 11.20 1.61 8.81
CA CYS A 294 9.90 2.26 8.78
C CYS A 294 8.75 1.24 8.71
N LEU A 295 7.87 1.26 9.69
CA LEU A 295 6.71 0.38 9.80
C LEU A 295 5.43 0.98 9.20
N GLY A 296 5.52 2.11 8.50
CA GLY A 296 4.39 2.75 7.84
C GLY A 296 3.52 3.58 8.78
N SER A 297 2.36 4.00 8.28
CA SER A 297 1.57 5.07 8.88
C SER A 297 0.48 4.61 9.84
N ILE A 298 0.24 3.31 10.01
CA ILE A 298 -0.85 2.79 10.86
C ILE A 298 -0.40 1.65 11.79
N CYS A 299 0.80 1.13 11.58
CA CYS A 299 1.38 0.09 12.41
C CYS A 299 1.91 0.66 13.71
N ASN A 300 1.69 -0.08 14.79
CA ASN A 300 2.18 0.25 16.11
C ASN A 300 2.93 -0.97 16.66
N LEU A 301 4.08 -0.74 17.27
CA LEU A 301 4.72 -1.74 18.11
C LEU A 301 4.52 -1.33 19.57
N PRO A 302 4.34 -2.28 20.51
CA PRO A 302 4.31 -1.95 21.92
C PRO A 302 5.66 -1.39 22.36
N LEU A 303 5.66 -0.52 23.37
CA LEU A 303 6.87 0.17 23.83
C LEU A 303 8.03 -0.79 24.15
N PRO A 304 7.83 -1.92 24.85
CA PRO A 304 8.91 -2.90 25.06
C PRO A 304 9.56 -3.39 23.75
N GLN A 305 8.76 -3.66 22.72
CA GLN A 305 9.26 -4.10 21.41
C GLN A 305 10.02 -3.00 20.66
N LEU A 306 9.60 -1.73 20.81
CA LEU A 306 10.34 -0.58 20.25
C LEU A 306 11.70 -0.40 20.93
N LYS A 307 11.79 -0.65 22.24
CA LYS A 307 13.07 -0.62 22.98
C LYS A 307 14.03 -1.70 22.48
N GLU A 308 13.55 -2.94 22.33
CA GLU A 308 14.34 -4.03 21.75
C GLU A 308 14.79 -3.75 20.31
N LEU A 309 13.91 -3.16 19.49
CA LEU A 309 14.27 -2.71 18.14
C LEU A 309 15.40 -1.68 18.19
N GLY A 310 15.28 -0.64 19.02
CA GLY A 310 16.32 0.38 19.18
C GLY A 310 17.66 -0.23 19.62
N LEU A 311 17.64 -1.06 20.68
CA LEU A 311 18.83 -1.73 21.21
C LEU A 311 19.48 -2.65 20.16
N GLY A 312 18.69 -3.38 19.36
CA GLY A 312 19.22 -4.23 18.29
C GLY A 312 19.85 -3.43 17.15
N LEU A 313 19.26 -2.28 16.78
CA LEU A 313 19.86 -1.35 15.82
C LEU A 313 21.18 -0.80 16.34
N GLU A 314 21.23 -0.45 17.63
CA GLU A 314 22.47 -0.05 18.29
C GLU A 314 23.51 -1.18 18.21
N GLU A 315 23.18 -2.41 18.62
CA GLU A 315 24.13 -3.51 18.63
C GLU A 315 24.59 -3.99 17.25
N SER A 316 23.81 -3.74 16.19
CA SER A 316 24.17 -4.09 14.81
C SER A 316 25.40 -3.33 14.28
N GLN A 317 25.78 -2.22 14.91
CA GLN A 317 26.83 -1.30 14.46
C GLN A 317 26.66 -0.73 13.04
N ARG A 318 25.51 -0.98 12.39
CA ARG A 318 25.20 -0.43 11.07
C ARG A 318 24.69 1.00 11.17
N PRO A 319 24.95 1.84 10.15
CA PRO A 319 24.19 3.07 9.95
C PRO A 319 22.70 2.77 9.76
N PHE A 320 21.83 3.58 10.37
CA PHE A 320 20.39 3.41 10.25
C PHE A 320 19.64 4.74 10.23
N ILE A 321 18.51 4.74 9.53
CA ILE A 321 17.46 5.76 9.69
C ILE A 321 16.27 5.08 10.33
N TRP A 322 15.84 5.55 11.50
CA TRP A 322 14.68 4.99 12.19
C TRP A 322 13.54 6.00 12.26
N VAL A 323 12.44 5.66 11.57
CA VAL A 323 11.22 6.45 11.54
C VAL A 323 10.29 5.97 12.64
N THR A 324 9.93 6.88 13.54
CA THR A 324 8.95 6.66 14.61
C THR A 324 7.75 7.58 14.38
N ARG A 325 6.58 7.22 14.93
CA ARG A 325 5.39 8.07 14.81
C ARG A 325 5.43 9.13 15.90
N GLY A 326 4.78 10.27 15.64
CA GLY A 326 4.69 11.39 16.58
C GLY A 326 3.39 11.41 17.39
N TRP A 327 2.92 10.25 17.87
CA TRP A 327 1.74 10.18 18.75
C TRP A 327 2.14 10.36 20.22
N GLU A 328 1.20 10.75 21.08
CA GLU A 328 1.42 10.87 22.54
C GLU A 328 1.96 9.56 23.16
N LYS A 329 1.57 8.39 22.65
CA LYS A 329 2.14 7.09 23.07
C LYS A 329 3.66 6.95 22.81
N TYR A 330 4.24 7.81 21.98
CA TYR A 330 5.69 7.88 21.72
C TYR A 330 6.39 8.92 22.60
N ASP A 331 5.68 9.59 23.52
CA ASP A 331 6.29 10.39 24.56
C ASP A 331 7.13 9.48 25.48
N GLU A 332 6.60 8.32 25.88
CA GLU A 332 7.35 7.31 26.64
C GLU A 332 8.57 6.76 25.87
N LEU A 333 8.46 6.63 24.54
CA LEU A 333 9.62 6.27 23.72
C LEU A 333 10.64 7.40 23.70
N SER A 334 10.20 8.65 23.56
CA SER A 334 11.06 9.82 23.54
C SER A 334 11.78 10.04 24.88
N GLU A 335 11.08 9.82 26.00
CA GLU A 335 11.65 9.79 27.34
C GLU A 335 12.73 8.72 27.44
N TRP A 336 12.43 7.47 27.02
CA TRP A 336 13.43 6.42 27.02
C TRP A 336 14.65 6.72 26.14
N LEU A 337 14.45 7.28 24.93
CA LEU A 337 15.54 7.66 24.03
C LEU A 337 16.48 8.69 24.69
N LEU A 338 15.90 9.65 25.41
CA LEU A 338 16.63 10.68 26.15
C LEU A 338 17.35 10.12 27.37
N GLU A 339 16.63 9.45 28.28
CA GLU A 339 17.16 8.92 29.54
C GLU A 339 18.22 7.86 29.32
N SER A 340 18.02 6.99 28.32
CA SER A 340 18.99 5.97 27.98
C SER A 340 20.25 6.59 27.37
N GLY A 341 20.20 7.79 26.77
CA GLY A 341 21.30 8.36 26.00
C GLY A 341 21.48 7.73 24.61
N PHE A 342 20.44 7.09 24.07
CA PHE A 342 20.46 6.38 22.79
C PHE A 342 20.90 7.28 21.62
N GLU A 343 20.30 8.47 21.52
CA GLU A 343 20.61 9.41 20.43
C GLU A 343 22.08 9.82 20.46
N GLU A 344 22.65 10.06 21.65
CA GLU A 344 24.05 10.46 21.79
C GLU A 344 25.02 9.34 21.42
N ARG A 345 24.73 8.09 21.84
CA ARG A 345 25.55 6.92 21.47
C ARG A 345 25.48 6.57 20.00
N THR A 346 24.38 6.91 19.33
CA THR A 346 24.16 6.56 17.93
C THR A 346 24.34 7.72 16.96
N LYS A 347 24.57 8.95 17.43
CA LYS A 347 24.57 10.20 16.61
C LYS A 347 25.38 10.16 15.31
N GLU A 348 26.49 9.42 15.27
CA GLU A 348 27.33 9.33 14.07
C GLU A 348 26.76 8.38 13.01
N ARG A 349 25.90 7.44 13.39
CA ARG A 349 25.38 6.36 12.54
C ARG A 349 23.86 6.23 12.53
N GLY A 350 23.15 6.86 13.45
CA GLY A 350 21.69 6.86 13.56
C GLY A 350 21.10 8.21 13.18
N LEU A 351 19.99 8.19 12.45
CA LEU A 351 19.13 9.35 12.21
C LEU A 351 17.70 9.00 12.59
N LEU A 352 17.13 9.70 13.57
CA LEU A 352 15.74 9.53 13.98
C LEU A 352 14.82 10.52 13.25
N ILE A 353 13.71 10.02 12.70
CA ILE A 353 12.67 10.84 12.08
C ILE A 353 11.37 10.60 12.84
N LYS A 354 10.92 11.60 13.61
CA LYS A 354 9.67 11.53 14.40
C LYS A 354 8.50 12.10 13.59
N GLY A 355 7.85 11.26 12.78
CA GLY A 355 6.75 11.64 11.90
C GLY A 355 6.91 11.13 10.48
N TRP A 356 6.41 11.89 9.49
CA TRP A 356 6.47 11.49 8.09
C TRP A 356 7.87 11.62 7.49
N SER A 357 8.37 10.56 6.89
CA SER A 357 9.66 10.53 6.18
C SER A 357 9.47 10.65 4.66
N PRO A 358 10.43 11.21 3.92
CA PRO A 358 10.44 11.17 2.46
C PRO A 358 10.88 9.77 1.99
N GLN A 359 10.07 8.74 2.28
CA GLN A 359 10.44 7.32 2.17
C GLN A 359 10.98 6.94 0.79
N MET A 360 10.29 7.33 -0.30
CA MET A 360 10.70 7.00 -1.65
C MET A 360 12.04 7.65 -2.02
N LEU A 361 12.30 8.86 -1.51
CA LEU A 361 13.59 9.54 -1.70
C LEU A 361 14.70 8.81 -0.95
N ILE A 362 14.47 8.42 0.31
CA ILE A 362 15.44 7.66 1.12
C ILE A 362 15.76 6.33 0.43
N LEU A 363 14.75 5.55 0.05
CA LEU A 363 14.93 4.24 -0.60
C LEU A 363 15.65 4.35 -1.95
N SER A 364 15.46 5.45 -2.68
CA SER A 364 16.15 5.70 -3.96
C SER A 364 17.64 6.04 -3.78
N HIS A 365 18.13 6.26 -2.55
CA HIS A 365 19.50 6.72 -2.31
C HIS A 365 20.50 5.55 -2.29
N PRO A 366 21.66 5.64 -2.98
CA PRO A 366 22.63 4.54 -3.07
C PRO A 366 23.17 4.03 -1.72
N ALA A 367 23.25 4.91 -0.71
CA ALA A 367 23.66 4.53 0.64
C ALA A 367 22.73 3.50 1.31
N VAL A 368 21.46 3.38 0.89
CA VAL A 368 20.50 2.46 1.52
C VAL A 368 20.73 1.04 1.00
N GLY A 369 21.09 0.13 1.91
CA GLY A 369 21.35 -1.28 1.60
C GLY A 369 20.35 -2.27 2.17
N GLY A 370 19.40 -1.81 2.99
CA GLY A 370 18.35 -2.65 3.54
C GLY A 370 17.14 -1.83 3.99
N PHE A 371 15.97 -2.47 4.00
CA PHE A 371 14.72 -1.86 4.45
C PHE A 371 13.98 -2.77 5.42
N LEU A 372 13.96 -2.41 6.71
CA LEU A 372 13.08 -3.02 7.70
C LEU A 372 11.67 -2.44 7.54
N THR A 373 10.73 -3.30 7.18
CA THR A 373 9.37 -2.91 6.82
C THR A 373 8.31 -3.83 7.41
N HIS A 374 7.16 -3.24 7.71
CA HIS A 374 5.96 -3.98 8.09
C HIS A 374 5.36 -4.86 6.97
N CYS A 375 5.94 -4.81 5.76
CA CYS A 375 5.50 -5.59 4.60
C CYS A 375 4.12 -5.19 4.03
N GLY A 376 3.61 -3.99 4.34
CA GLY A 376 2.49 -3.45 3.57
C GLY A 376 2.88 -3.31 2.10
N TRP A 377 1.93 -3.59 1.20
CA TRP A 377 2.25 -3.79 -0.22
C TRP A 377 2.95 -2.60 -0.89
N ASN A 378 2.60 -1.36 -0.51
CA ASN A 378 3.29 -0.16 -1.01
C ASN A 378 4.76 -0.15 -0.62
N SER A 379 5.08 -0.38 0.65
CA SER A 379 6.47 -0.43 1.14
C SER A 379 7.25 -1.58 0.51
N THR A 380 6.60 -2.74 0.34
CA THR A 380 7.22 -3.88 -0.35
C THR A 380 7.60 -3.53 -1.79
N LEU A 381 6.70 -2.90 -2.55
CA LEU A 381 6.99 -2.44 -3.90
C LEU A 381 8.05 -1.33 -3.92
N GLU A 382 8.01 -0.36 -3.02
CA GLU A 382 9.00 0.72 -2.97
C GLU A 382 10.42 0.19 -2.70
N GLY A 383 10.58 -0.78 -1.80
CA GLY A 383 11.88 -1.41 -1.58
C GLY A 383 12.36 -2.22 -2.78
N ILE A 384 11.49 -3.05 -3.38
CA ILE A 384 11.85 -3.86 -4.55
C ILE A 384 12.19 -2.97 -5.76
N THR A 385 11.37 -1.95 -6.03
CA THR A 385 11.62 -1.02 -7.14
C THR A 385 12.88 -0.20 -6.97
N SER A 386 13.29 0.07 -5.72
CA SER A 386 14.55 0.75 -5.43
C SER A 386 15.76 -0.19 -5.37
N GLY A 387 15.57 -1.50 -5.62
CA GLY A 387 16.65 -2.48 -5.55
C GLY A 387 17.18 -2.71 -4.12
N VAL A 388 16.35 -2.51 -3.10
CA VAL A 388 16.72 -2.62 -1.68
C VAL A 388 16.12 -3.90 -1.08
N PRO A 389 16.93 -4.81 -0.50
CA PRO A 389 16.43 -6.04 0.11
C PRO A 389 15.64 -5.74 1.40
N LEU A 390 14.65 -6.57 1.68
CA LEU A 390 13.66 -6.32 2.73
C LEU A 390 13.90 -7.16 3.99
N LEU A 391 13.92 -6.53 5.16
CA LEU A 391 13.78 -7.20 6.44
C LEU A 391 12.31 -7.14 6.86
N THR A 392 11.64 -8.28 6.84
CA THR A 392 10.18 -8.37 6.95
C THR A 392 9.73 -8.47 8.41
N TRP A 393 8.85 -7.55 8.81
CA TRP A 393 8.25 -7.46 10.14
C TRP A 393 6.72 -7.33 10.05
N PRO A 394 5.99 -8.34 9.53
CA PRO A 394 4.55 -8.26 9.36
C PRO A 394 3.83 -8.11 10.70
N LEU A 395 2.74 -7.35 10.69
CA LEU A 395 1.93 -7.09 11.89
C LEU A 395 0.47 -7.50 11.65
N PHE A 396 -0.16 -7.10 10.55
CA PHE A 396 -1.57 -7.40 10.29
C PHE A 396 -1.95 -7.32 8.80
N GLY A 397 -3.22 -7.55 8.49
CA GLY A 397 -3.75 -7.36 7.13
C GLY A 397 -3.14 -8.35 6.13
N ASP A 398 -2.66 -7.84 5.01
CA ASP A 398 -2.00 -8.63 3.95
C ASP A 398 -0.50 -8.87 4.18
N GLN A 399 0.07 -8.33 5.25
CA GLN A 399 1.52 -8.25 5.46
C GLN A 399 2.20 -9.62 5.56
N PHE A 400 1.55 -10.61 6.18
CA PHE A 400 2.08 -11.97 6.24
C PHE A 400 2.11 -12.65 4.87
N CYS A 401 1.10 -12.41 4.02
CA CYS A 401 1.13 -12.88 2.63
C CYS A 401 2.28 -12.23 1.87
N ASN A 402 2.47 -10.92 2.03
CA ASN A 402 3.55 -10.19 1.39
C ASN A 402 4.93 -10.67 1.89
N GLN A 403 5.08 -10.97 3.18
CA GLN A 403 6.29 -11.60 3.73
C GLN A 403 6.58 -12.93 3.04
N LYS A 404 5.59 -13.83 2.90
CA LYS A 404 5.81 -15.14 2.25
C LYS A 404 6.25 -14.96 0.80
N LEU A 405 5.64 -14.04 0.05
CA LEU A 405 6.09 -13.70 -1.31
C LEU A 405 7.55 -13.23 -1.32
N VAL A 406 7.89 -12.24 -0.49
CA VAL A 406 9.23 -11.63 -0.44
C VAL A 406 10.33 -12.63 -0.05
N VAL A 407 10.08 -13.43 1.00
CA VAL A 407 11.09 -14.30 1.61
C VAL A 407 11.16 -15.66 0.89
N GLN A 408 10.03 -16.28 0.58
CA GLN A 408 9.99 -17.65 0.09
C GLN A 408 10.00 -17.74 -1.44
N VAL A 409 9.27 -16.86 -2.12
CA VAL A 409 9.10 -16.90 -3.58
C VAL A 409 10.18 -16.06 -4.27
N LEU A 410 10.21 -14.75 -3.99
CA LEU A 410 11.15 -13.82 -4.60
C LEU A 410 12.56 -13.96 -4.04
N LYS A 411 12.67 -14.39 -2.78
CA LYS A 411 13.93 -14.55 -2.04
C LYS A 411 14.75 -13.25 -2.01
N VAL A 412 14.07 -12.12 -1.91
CA VAL A 412 14.65 -10.77 -1.83
C VAL A 412 14.60 -10.16 -0.42
N GLY A 413 14.18 -10.94 0.57
CA GLY A 413 14.16 -10.50 1.96
C GLY A 413 14.52 -11.58 2.97
N VAL A 414 14.62 -11.15 4.23
CA VAL A 414 14.87 -11.96 5.43
C VAL A 414 13.72 -11.71 6.40
N SER A 415 13.25 -12.76 7.09
CA SER A 415 12.24 -12.62 8.14
C SER A 415 12.89 -12.16 9.45
N ALA A 416 12.30 -11.17 10.11
CA ALA A 416 12.67 -10.82 11.48
C ALA A 416 12.26 -11.92 12.49
N GLY A 417 11.43 -12.88 12.08
CA GLY A 417 10.95 -13.98 12.94
C GLY A 417 9.57 -13.75 13.54
N VAL A 418 8.82 -12.76 13.04
CA VAL A 418 7.48 -12.44 13.57
C VAL A 418 6.45 -13.44 13.04
N GLU A 419 5.83 -14.18 13.95
CA GLU A 419 4.80 -15.18 13.64
C GLU A 419 3.42 -14.81 14.20
N GLU A 420 3.36 -14.01 15.26
CA GLU A 420 2.10 -13.59 15.88
C GLU A 420 1.48 -12.39 15.16
N VAL A 421 0.19 -12.48 14.88
CA VAL A 421 -0.57 -11.41 14.22
C VAL A 421 -1.06 -10.43 15.26
N MET A 422 -0.77 -9.16 15.03
CA MET A 422 -1.22 -8.07 15.86
C MET A 422 -2.69 -7.75 15.56
N GLU A 423 -3.52 -7.81 16.59
CA GLU A 423 -4.84 -7.22 16.53
C GLU A 423 -4.72 -5.70 16.73
N TRP A 424 -5.21 -4.94 15.76
CA TRP A 424 -5.13 -3.48 15.81
C TRP A 424 -5.90 -2.94 17.03
N GLY A 425 -5.23 -2.18 17.89
CA GLY A 425 -5.76 -1.69 19.16
C GLY A 425 -5.49 -2.54 20.39
N ASP A 426 -4.92 -3.72 20.17
CA ASP A 426 -4.52 -4.65 21.22
C ASP A 426 -3.00 -4.89 21.16
N GLU A 427 -2.24 -3.89 20.70
CA GLU A 427 -0.79 -4.03 20.45
C GLU A 427 0.01 -4.32 21.72
N GLU A 428 -0.48 -3.92 22.89
CA GLU A 428 0.18 -4.25 24.15
C GLU A 428 0.06 -5.73 24.52
N LYS A 429 -0.88 -6.48 23.95
CA LYS A 429 -1.07 -7.91 24.25
C LYS A 429 0.01 -8.80 23.63
N ILE A 430 0.62 -8.37 22.50
CA ILE A 430 1.66 -9.16 21.82
C ILE A 430 3.01 -9.11 22.53
N GLY A 431 3.25 -8.09 23.38
CA GLY A 431 4.49 -7.95 24.14
C GLY A 431 5.75 -7.87 23.26
N VAL A 432 6.85 -8.46 23.73
CA VAL A 432 8.10 -8.58 22.96
C VAL A 432 8.07 -9.90 22.19
N LEU A 433 8.12 -9.80 20.87
CA LEU A 433 8.22 -10.94 19.96
C LEU A 433 9.68 -11.21 19.57
N ILE A 434 10.46 -10.15 19.34
CA ILE A 434 11.86 -10.22 18.91
C ILE A 434 12.72 -9.39 19.86
N ASP A 435 13.71 -10.00 20.48
CA ASP A 435 14.69 -9.29 21.31
C ASP A 435 15.77 -8.57 20.46
N LYS A 436 16.58 -7.74 21.11
CA LYS A 436 17.67 -7.00 20.47
C LYS A 436 18.67 -7.91 19.76
N GLU A 437 18.97 -9.09 20.29
CA GLU A 437 19.84 -10.08 19.65
C GLU A 437 19.22 -10.61 18.35
N GLY A 438 17.90 -10.87 18.34
CA GLY A 438 17.15 -11.26 17.16
C GLY A 438 17.15 -10.18 16.09
N VAL A 439 16.91 -8.92 16.49
CA VAL A 439 16.99 -7.75 15.60
C VAL A 439 18.37 -7.64 14.98
N LYS A 440 19.43 -7.67 15.79
CA LYS A 440 20.83 -7.62 15.34
C LYS A 440 21.11 -8.72 14.32
N LYS A 441 20.77 -9.97 14.65
CA LYS A 441 21.00 -11.12 13.77
C LYS A 441 20.29 -10.96 12.44
N ALA A 442 19.05 -10.48 12.44
CA ALA A 442 18.29 -10.29 11.22
C ALA A 442 18.88 -9.17 10.32
N VAL A 443 19.41 -8.11 10.93
CA VAL A 443 20.16 -7.05 10.22
C VAL A 443 21.46 -7.60 9.62
N GLU A 444 22.20 -8.39 10.38
CA GLU A 444 23.44 -9.05 9.91
C GLU A 444 23.17 -10.05 8.78
N GLU A 445 22.08 -10.81 8.84
CA GLU A 445 21.68 -11.74 7.79
C GLU A 445 21.26 -11.03 6.50
N LEU A 446 20.57 -9.89 6.61
CA LEU A 446 20.15 -9.08 5.46
C LEU A 446 21.34 -8.38 4.77
N MET A 447 22.17 -7.72 5.56
CA MET A 447 23.19 -6.76 5.10
C MET A 447 24.63 -7.29 5.23
N GLY A 448 24.79 -8.58 5.56
CA GLY A 448 26.07 -9.24 5.63
C GLY A 448 26.70 -9.54 4.26
N GLU A 449 27.82 -10.24 4.31
CA GLU A 449 28.64 -10.60 3.13
C GLU A 449 28.55 -12.08 2.75
N SER A 450 27.56 -12.81 3.29
CA SER A 450 27.26 -14.18 2.88
C SER A 450 26.84 -14.24 1.42
N ASP A 451 27.01 -15.41 0.80
CA ASP A 451 26.59 -15.63 -0.59
C ASP A 451 25.08 -15.43 -0.75
N ASP A 452 24.28 -15.83 0.24
CA ASP A 452 22.84 -15.59 0.27
C ASP A 452 22.49 -14.10 0.29
N ALA A 453 23.21 -13.29 1.07
CA ALA A 453 22.99 -11.84 1.12
C ALA A 453 23.36 -11.16 -0.20
N LYS A 454 24.47 -11.59 -0.84
CA LYS A 454 24.89 -11.10 -2.16
C LYS A 454 23.90 -11.46 -3.26
N GLU A 455 23.44 -12.70 -3.27
CA GLU A 455 22.44 -13.18 -4.24
C GLU A 455 21.10 -12.45 -4.05
N ARG A 456 20.70 -12.17 -2.80
CA ARG A 456 19.51 -11.37 -2.48
C ARG A 456 19.61 -9.96 -3.06
N ARG A 457 20.74 -9.28 -2.84
CA ARG A 457 21.01 -7.95 -3.40
C ARG A 457 21.00 -7.95 -4.92
N LYS A 458 21.53 -8.99 -5.55
CA LYS A 458 21.49 -9.16 -7.01
C LYS A 458 20.04 -9.30 -7.51
N ARG A 459 19.26 -10.21 -6.94
CA ARG A 459 17.87 -10.46 -7.36
C ARG A 459 16.98 -9.23 -7.21
N VAL A 460 17.09 -8.52 -6.09
CA VAL A 460 16.25 -7.33 -5.88
C VAL A 460 16.61 -6.20 -6.85
N LYS A 461 17.90 -6.05 -7.23
CA LYS A 461 18.31 -5.12 -8.29
C LYS A 461 17.71 -5.51 -9.65
N GLU A 462 17.76 -6.78 -10.03
CA GLU A 462 17.14 -7.28 -11.27
C GLU A 462 15.61 -7.05 -11.29
N LEU A 463 14.92 -7.30 -10.16
CA LEU A 463 13.49 -7.01 -10.04
C LEU A 463 13.19 -5.51 -10.11
N GLY A 464 14.04 -4.66 -9.53
CA GLY A 464 13.94 -3.22 -9.63
C GLY A 464 14.04 -2.74 -11.09
N GLU A 465 15.01 -3.24 -11.85
CA GLU A 465 15.13 -2.94 -13.28
C GLU A 465 13.90 -3.39 -14.08
N LEU A 466 13.37 -4.59 -13.81
CA LEU A 466 12.17 -5.10 -14.45
C LEU A 466 10.93 -4.25 -14.10
N ALA A 467 10.83 -3.77 -12.87
CA ALA A 467 9.76 -2.86 -12.44
C ALA A 467 9.75 -1.55 -13.26
N HIS A 468 10.93 -0.97 -13.50
CA HIS A 468 11.06 0.21 -14.36
C HIS A 468 10.65 -0.10 -15.80
N LYS A 469 11.17 -1.18 -16.38
CA LYS A 469 10.83 -1.63 -17.75
C LYS A 469 9.33 -1.93 -17.92
N ALA A 470 8.66 -2.42 -16.89
CA ALA A 470 7.22 -2.72 -16.94
C ALA A 470 6.36 -1.48 -17.23
N LEU A 471 6.79 -0.30 -16.77
CA LEU A 471 6.07 0.97 -16.97
C LEU A 471 6.54 1.79 -18.17
N GLU A 472 7.69 1.46 -18.75
CA GLU A 472 8.16 2.05 -20.00
C GLU A 472 7.24 1.69 -21.17
N GLU A 473 7.33 2.45 -22.26
CA GLU A 473 6.53 2.18 -23.46
C GLU A 473 6.83 0.78 -24.00
N GLY A 474 5.77 -0.03 -24.18
CA GLY A 474 5.87 -1.45 -24.54
C GLY A 474 6.04 -2.41 -23.36
N GLY A 475 6.28 -1.91 -22.15
CA GLY A 475 6.32 -2.70 -20.92
C GLY A 475 4.97 -3.35 -20.57
N SER A 476 5.00 -4.36 -19.68
CA SER A 476 3.84 -5.16 -19.29
C SER A 476 2.72 -4.31 -18.66
N SER A 477 3.05 -3.46 -17.69
CA SER A 477 2.13 -2.56 -17.02
C SER A 477 1.65 -1.44 -17.93
N HIS A 478 2.54 -0.84 -18.73
CA HIS A 478 2.16 0.16 -19.73
C HIS A 478 1.13 -0.40 -20.75
N SER A 479 1.35 -1.63 -21.20
CA SER A 479 0.45 -2.34 -22.11
C SER A 479 -0.88 -2.66 -21.44
N ASN A 480 -0.88 -3.12 -20.19
CA ASN A 480 -2.10 -3.37 -19.43
C ASN A 480 -2.93 -2.10 -19.18
N ILE A 481 -2.31 -0.94 -18.99
CA ILE A 481 -3.04 0.34 -18.95
C ILE A 481 -3.74 0.59 -20.30
N THR A 482 -3.07 0.36 -21.43
CA THR A 482 -3.71 0.48 -22.77
C THR A 482 -4.92 -0.45 -22.88
N LEU A 483 -4.75 -1.72 -22.54
CA LEU A 483 -5.80 -2.73 -22.62
C LEU A 483 -6.98 -2.40 -21.70
N PHE A 484 -6.70 -1.88 -20.51
CA PHE A 484 -7.73 -1.40 -19.60
C PHE A 484 -8.55 -0.26 -20.21
N LEU A 485 -7.89 0.77 -20.74
CA LEU A 485 -8.57 1.91 -21.36
C LEU A 485 -9.41 1.48 -22.57
N GLN A 486 -8.89 0.57 -23.40
CA GLN A 486 -9.61 0.03 -24.56
C GLN A 486 -10.85 -0.76 -24.14
N ASP A 487 -10.75 -1.61 -23.11
CA ASP A 487 -11.89 -2.39 -22.61
C ASP A 487 -12.99 -1.48 -22.04
N ILE A 488 -12.62 -0.46 -21.27
CA ILE A 488 -13.59 0.53 -20.76
C ILE A 488 -14.21 1.34 -21.89
N MET A 489 -13.45 1.70 -22.93
CA MET A 489 -14.00 2.41 -24.09
C MET A 489 -15.06 1.57 -24.81
N GLN A 490 -14.79 0.29 -25.06
CA GLN A 490 -15.77 -0.64 -25.65
C GLN A 490 -17.03 -0.76 -24.79
N GLN A 491 -16.88 -0.77 -23.45
CA GLN A 491 -18.02 -0.79 -22.53
C GLN A 491 -18.87 0.48 -22.57
N VAL A 492 -18.29 1.63 -22.91
CA VAL A 492 -19.03 2.90 -23.05
C VAL A 492 -19.77 2.91 -24.39
N GLU A 493 -19.10 2.52 -25.47
CA GLU A 493 -19.67 2.45 -26.82
C GLU A 493 -20.86 1.48 -26.87
N SER A 494 -20.75 0.32 -26.22
CA SER A 494 -21.84 -0.67 -26.18
C SER A 494 -23.07 -0.26 -25.36
N ARG A 495 -23.07 0.91 -24.70
CA ARG A 495 -24.23 1.45 -23.97
C ARG A 495 -24.93 2.57 -24.70
N THR A 496 -24.26 3.14 -25.70
CA THR A 496 -24.82 4.21 -26.54
C THR A 496 -25.58 3.67 -27.74
N ASP A 497 -25.32 2.42 -28.11
CA ASP A 497 -26.14 1.58 -29.00
C ASP A 497 -27.29 0.92 -28.23
#